data_AF-A0AAD7IN37-F1
#
_entry.id   AF-A0AAD7IN37-F1
#
_cell.length_a   1.000
_cell.length_b   1.000
_cell.length_c   1.000
_cell.angle_alpha   90.00
_cell.angle_beta   90.00
_cell.angle_gamma   90.00
#
_symmetry.space_group_name_H-M   'P 1'
#
loop_
_entity.id
_entity.type
_entity.pdbx_description
1 polymer ?
#
loop_
_entity_poly.entity_id
_entity_poly.type
_entity_poly.pdbx_seq_one_letter_code
_entity_poly.pdbx_strand_id
1 'polypeptide(L)'
;MFHPRSWGGTGSSRSSSSRAPPAYATPARTECFGITPSDTGCTAPRAAQGFCMAHQEQAMWGNPTAARITASERRAHAESRRRCSLTKQYRLCNNNPGGNYLYCWRHGGQAAHANIGAAPGPEPPQRAVVRERMREFNRLKRESEVRGQDARDQWARQEQRRREQERERAEREEQERQRAREEQQRRRRAREEQERQEEEERAQQERFRRENDWQWSYQRQRPRPRNPGQGARQAEEERRRQQENTRREQEQARRAEAERQRRQATEDQDTQFRARCLQRYLQNCEVFDNTVFSSKNPNSFSLVPWPVIPRVEGAVSPGDITPENVCRFFDSSALRRFKTAREIDIILKNTARRFHPDRFSPNRPVVGSIRDLEARRAVTEAVDVVIKT
;
A
#
# COMPACT_ATOMS: atom_id res chain seq x y z
N MET A 1 27.23 -30.75 -49.95
CA MET A 1 26.24 -31.58 -49.24
C MET A 1 25.40 -30.66 -48.36
N PHE A 2 24.21 -30.29 -48.83
CA PHE A 2 23.26 -29.42 -48.14
C PHE A 2 21.99 -30.21 -47.86
N HIS A 3 21.55 -30.22 -46.59
CA HIS A 3 20.25 -30.75 -46.20
C HIS A 3 19.22 -29.61 -46.17
N PRO A 4 18.00 -29.79 -46.73
CA PRO A 4 16.91 -28.86 -46.52
C PRO A 4 16.09 -29.26 -45.28
N ARG A 5 15.71 -28.27 -44.47
CA ARG A 5 14.74 -28.43 -43.38
C ARG A 5 13.33 -28.15 -43.90
N SER A 6 12.46 -29.14 -43.74
CA SER A 6 11.04 -29.13 -44.06
C SER A 6 10.21 -28.31 -43.05
N TRP A 7 9.24 -27.56 -43.56
CA TRP A 7 8.18 -26.90 -42.80
C TRP A 7 7.05 -27.90 -42.53
N GLY A 8 6.70 -28.11 -41.26
CA GLY A 8 5.55 -28.91 -40.84
C GLY A 8 4.46 -28.01 -40.28
N GLY A 9 3.40 -27.78 -41.07
CA GLY A 9 2.15 -27.18 -40.61
C GLY A 9 1.17 -28.26 -40.19
N THR A 10 0.67 -28.19 -38.95
CA THR A 10 -0.42 -29.04 -38.47
C THR A 10 -1.70 -28.22 -38.37
N GLY A 11 -2.63 -28.49 -39.28
CA GLY A 11 -4.01 -28.02 -39.22
C GLY A 11 -4.81 -28.82 -38.20
N SER A 12 -5.54 -28.13 -37.32
CA SER A 12 -6.41 -28.73 -36.31
C SER A 12 -7.85 -28.74 -36.84
N SER A 13 -8.33 -29.95 -37.16
CA SER A 13 -9.71 -30.25 -37.55
C SER A 13 -10.65 -30.17 -36.35
N ARG A 14 -11.75 -29.41 -36.48
CA ARG A 14 -12.87 -29.37 -35.52
C ARG A 14 -13.91 -30.40 -35.93
N SER A 15 -14.05 -31.46 -35.14
CA SER A 15 -15.15 -32.43 -35.24
C SER A 15 -16.33 -31.97 -34.37
N SER A 16 -17.45 -31.68 -35.01
CA SER A 16 -18.75 -31.43 -34.41
C SER A 16 -19.42 -32.76 -34.03
N SER A 17 -19.69 -32.95 -32.73
CA SER A 17 -20.51 -34.06 -32.24
C SER A 17 -21.74 -33.50 -31.53
N SER A 18 -22.90 -33.80 -32.10
CA SER A 18 -24.23 -33.47 -31.63
C SER A 18 -24.59 -34.30 -30.39
N ARG A 19 -24.82 -33.63 -29.25
CA ARG A 19 -25.41 -34.24 -28.05
C ARG A 19 -26.89 -33.89 -27.96
N ALA A 20 -27.70 -34.91 -27.69
CA ALA A 20 -29.12 -34.84 -27.37
C ALA A 20 -29.40 -33.97 -26.13
N PRO A 21 -30.58 -33.35 -26.03
CA PRO A 21 -30.95 -32.53 -24.88
C PRO A 21 -31.13 -33.38 -23.62
N PRO A 22 -30.69 -32.90 -22.44
CA PRO A 22 -30.84 -33.63 -21.19
C PRO A 22 -32.30 -33.59 -20.71
N ALA A 23 -32.73 -34.71 -20.13
CA ALA A 23 -33.99 -34.83 -19.40
C ALA A 23 -34.08 -33.80 -18.28
N TYR A 24 -35.27 -33.19 -18.13
CA TYR A 24 -35.58 -32.23 -17.07
C TYR A 24 -35.34 -32.84 -15.70
N ALA A 25 -34.22 -32.49 -15.07
CA ALA A 25 -33.96 -32.78 -13.67
C ALA A 25 -34.98 -32.02 -12.82
N THR A 26 -35.75 -32.76 -12.02
CA THR A 26 -36.57 -32.19 -10.95
C THR A 26 -35.67 -31.34 -10.05
N PRO A 27 -36.00 -30.06 -9.80
CA PRO A 27 -35.16 -29.19 -9.00
C PRO A 27 -35.06 -29.76 -7.58
N ALA A 28 -33.84 -29.98 -7.10
CA ALA A 28 -33.57 -30.36 -5.73
C ALA A 28 -34.32 -29.41 -4.79
N ARG A 29 -35.08 -29.98 -3.84
CA ARG A 29 -35.78 -29.22 -2.80
C ARG A 29 -34.74 -28.38 -2.07
N THR A 30 -34.71 -27.09 -2.35
CA THR A 30 -33.81 -26.15 -1.70
C THR A 30 -34.47 -25.71 -0.41
N GLU A 31 -33.83 -26.06 0.70
CA GLU A 31 -34.29 -25.73 2.04
C GLU A 31 -34.17 -24.22 2.30
N CYS A 32 -34.98 -23.70 3.22
CA CYS A 32 -35.00 -22.29 3.57
C CYS A 32 -33.74 -21.91 4.36
N PHE A 33 -33.11 -20.78 4.02
CA PHE A 33 -31.94 -20.26 4.77
C PHE A 33 -32.27 -19.68 6.16
N GLY A 34 -33.53 -19.77 6.60
CA GLY A 34 -33.98 -19.26 7.88
C GLY A 34 -33.55 -20.17 9.02
N ILE A 35 -33.15 -19.58 10.13
CA ILE A 35 -32.77 -20.30 11.35
C ILE A 35 -33.96 -20.28 12.31
N THR A 36 -34.34 -21.44 12.82
CA THR A 36 -35.39 -21.58 13.83
C THR A 36 -34.83 -21.35 15.24
N PRO A 37 -35.66 -21.08 16.26
CA PRO A 37 -35.19 -20.89 17.64
C PRO A 37 -34.37 -22.06 18.22
N SER A 38 -34.53 -23.26 17.67
CA SER A 38 -33.79 -24.47 18.06
C SER A 38 -32.45 -24.65 17.32
N ASP A 39 -32.01 -23.66 16.54
CA ASP A 39 -30.78 -23.71 15.71
C ASP A 39 -30.77 -24.83 14.65
N THR A 40 -31.94 -25.42 14.41
CA THR A 40 -32.16 -26.36 13.30
C THR A 40 -32.59 -25.55 12.09
N GLY A 41 -31.90 -25.74 10.96
CA GLY A 41 -32.24 -25.07 9.70
C GLY A 41 -33.72 -25.26 9.34
N CYS A 42 -34.35 -24.25 8.75
CA CYS A 42 -35.75 -24.33 8.38
C CYS A 42 -35.96 -25.28 7.20
N THR A 43 -36.63 -26.40 7.45
CA THR A 43 -36.95 -27.41 6.43
C THR A 43 -38.13 -27.05 5.53
N ALA A 44 -38.75 -25.89 5.75
CA ALA A 44 -39.87 -25.43 4.93
C ALA A 44 -39.39 -25.12 3.49
N PRO A 45 -40.24 -25.37 2.47
CA PRO A 45 -39.88 -25.10 1.09
C PRO A 45 -39.57 -23.61 0.89
N ARG A 46 -38.43 -23.35 0.24
CA ARG A 46 -37.91 -22.01 -0.04
C ARG A 46 -38.76 -21.28 -1.08
N ALA A 47 -39.09 -20.02 -0.85
CA ALA A 47 -39.62 -19.14 -1.89
C ALA A 47 -38.47 -18.58 -2.76
N ALA A 48 -38.80 -17.95 -3.89
CA ALA A 48 -37.83 -17.46 -4.89
C ALA A 48 -36.64 -16.65 -4.32
N GLN A 49 -36.80 -16.01 -3.16
CA GLN A 49 -35.82 -15.12 -2.55
C GLN A 49 -34.82 -15.77 -1.57
N GLY A 50 -34.87 -17.06 -1.25
CA GLY A 50 -33.98 -17.62 -0.20
C GLY A 50 -34.66 -18.21 1.01
N PHE A 51 -35.83 -17.68 1.33
CA PHE A 51 -36.49 -17.87 2.62
C PHE A 51 -37.94 -18.32 2.41
N CYS A 52 -38.49 -19.07 3.36
CA CYS A 52 -39.91 -19.37 3.40
C CYS A 52 -40.69 -18.14 3.91
N MET A 53 -42.01 -18.14 3.76
CA MET A 53 -42.88 -17.03 4.19
C MET A 53 -42.69 -16.67 5.68
N ALA A 54 -42.42 -17.65 6.54
CA ALA A 54 -42.19 -17.42 7.97
C ALA A 54 -40.82 -16.76 8.29
N HIS A 55 -39.86 -16.82 7.36
CA HIS A 55 -38.50 -16.30 7.55
C HIS A 55 -38.14 -15.17 6.58
N GLN A 56 -39.10 -14.64 5.83
CA GLN A 56 -38.85 -13.58 4.85
C GLN A 56 -38.24 -12.32 5.48
N GLU A 57 -38.58 -12.02 6.74
CA GLU A 57 -37.99 -10.90 7.49
C GLU A 57 -36.51 -11.10 7.83
N GLN A 58 -36.03 -12.36 7.93
CA GLN A 58 -34.61 -12.66 8.14
C GLN A 58 -33.77 -12.36 6.89
N ALA A 59 -34.38 -12.30 5.70
CA ALA A 59 -33.68 -11.90 4.47
C ALA A 59 -33.12 -10.48 4.57
N MET A 60 -33.77 -9.60 5.34
CA MET A 60 -33.32 -8.22 5.55
C MET A 60 -32.04 -8.13 6.41
N TRP A 61 -31.66 -9.20 7.10
CA TRP A 61 -30.41 -9.26 7.88
C TRP A 61 -29.19 -9.52 7.00
N GLY A 62 -29.39 -9.95 5.75
CA GLY A 62 -28.34 -10.27 4.79
C GLY A 62 -27.88 -9.08 3.93
N ASN A 63 -28.36 -7.86 4.17
CA ASN A 63 -27.98 -6.69 3.38
C ASN A 63 -26.50 -6.32 3.65
N PRO A 64 -25.58 -6.40 2.67
CA PRO A 64 -24.14 -6.26 2.88
C PRO A 64 -23.68 -4.88 3.38
N THR A 65 -24.55 -3.87 3.39
CA THR A 65 -24.27 -2.54 3.98
C THR A 65 -24.64 -2.44 5.46
N ALA A 66 -25.39 -3.40 6.01
CA ALA A 66 -25.64 -3.49 7.44
C ALA A 66 -24.46 -4.20 8.12
N ALA A 67 -23.79 -3.49 9.02
CA ALA A 67 -22.67 -4.02 9.80
C ALA A 67 -23.04 -5.37 10.43
N ARG A 68 -22.08 -6.30 10.38
CA ARG A 68 -22.13 -7.71 10.82
C ARG A 68 -22.90 -7.89 12.13
N ILE A 69 -24.18 -8.23 12.02
CA ILE A 69 -24.94 -8.81 13.14
C ILE A 69 -24.39 -10.22 13.35
N THR A 70 -23.81 -10.43 14.52
CA THR A 70 -23.20 -11.70 14.92
C THR A 70 -24.27 -12.77 15.15
N ALA A 71 -23.90 -14.05 15.04
CA ALA A 71 -24.82 -15.16 15.32
C ALA A 71 -25.37 -15.11 16.76
N SER A 72 -24.59 -14.60 17.72
CA SER A 72 -25.03 -14.39 19.10
C SER A 72 -26.11 -13.32 19.25
N GLU A 73 -26.04 -12.22 18.48
CA GLU A 73 -27.07 -11.17 18.51
C GLU A 73 -28.39 -11.67 17.89
N ARG A 74 -28.30 -12.50 16.85
CA ARG A 74 -29.49 -13.18 16.28
C ARG A 74 -30.13 -14.13 17.29
N ARG A 75 -29.33 -14.86 18.08
CA ARG A 75 -29.79 -15.76 19.14
C ARG A 75 -30.50 -15.00 20.26
N ALA A 76 -29.88 -13.94 20.79
CA ALA A 76 -30.47 -13.11 21.84
C ALA A 76 -31.82 -12.52 21.42
N HIS A 77 -31.96 -12.14 20.15
CA HIS A 77 -33.23 -11.67 19.60
C HIS A 77 -34.30 -12.78 19.54
N ALA A 78 -33.95 -13.96 19.00
CA ALA A 78 -34.87 -15.09 18.86
C ALA A 78 -35.36 -15.64 20.22
N GLU A 79 -34.49 -15.65 21.23
CA GLU A 79 -34.81 -16.14 22.58
C GLU A 79 -35.66 -15.16 23.39
N SER A 80 -35.58 -13.85 23.11
CA SER A 80 -36.18 -12.81 23.97
C SER A 80 -37.72 -12.83 24.06
N ARG A 81 -38.44 -13.59 23.22
CA ARG A 81 -39.92 -13.60 23.05
C ARG A 81 -40.58 -12.20 22.92
N ARG A 82 -39.81 -11.11 22.93
CA ARG A 82 -40.28 -9.73 22.78
C ARG A 82 -40.24 -9.39 21.30
N ARG A 83 -41.42 -9.24 20.73
CA ARG A 83 -41.62 -8.89 19.31
C ARG A 83 -41.04 -7.50 19.06
N CYS A 84 -39.86 -7.44 18.45
CA CYS A 84 -39.33 -6.21 17.89
C CYS A 84 -39.61 -6.21 16.38
N SER A 85 -40.55 -5.38 15.92
CA SER A 85 -40.60 -5.03 14.50
C SER A 85 -39.52 -3.99 14.22
N LEU A 86 -38.76 -4.20 13.15
CA LEU A 86 -37.81 -3.21 12.62
C LEU A 86 -38.60 -2.05 12.02
N THR A 87 -38.37 -0.84 12.50
CA THR A 87 -38.86 0.37 11.82
C THR A 87 -38.07 0.59 10.52
N LYS A 88 -38.60 1.39 9.58
CA LYS A 88 -37.97 1.72 8.27
C LYS A 88 -36.54 2.28 8.35
N GLN A 89 -36.02 2.55 9.55
CA GLN A 89 -34.66 3.05 9.82
C GLN A 89 -33.79 2.06 10.61
N TYR A 90 -34.18 0.78 10.70
CA TYR A 90 -33.42 -0.28 11.35
C TYR A 90 -33.05 -0.01 12.83
N ARG A 91 -33.89 0.72 13.58
CA ARG A 91 -33.75 0.85 15.04
C ARG A 91 -34.79 -0.01 15.75
N LEU A 92 -34.32 -0.79 16.72
CA LEU A 92 -35.14 -1.60 17.62
C LEU A 92 -36.06 -0.69 18.44
N CYS A 93 -37.34 -1.03 18.51
CA CYS A 93 -38.30 -0.36 19.38
C CYS A 93 -37.91 -0.64 20.83
N ASN A 94 -37.21 0.31 21.47
CA ASN A 94 -36.85 0.21 22.86
C ASN A 94 -38.07 0.60 23.70
N ASN A 95 -38.57 -0.32 24.51
CA ASN A 95 -39.71 -0.09 25.41
C ASN A 95 -39.24 0.70 26.65
N ASN A 96 -38.68 1.89 26.41
CA ASN A 96 -38.21 2.81 27.43
C ASN A 96 -39.38 3.74 27.80
N PRO A 97 -39.85 3.79 29.06
CA PRO A 97 -41.06 4.53 29.47
C PRO A 97 -40.99 6.07 29.37
N GLY A 98 -40.02 6.61 28.63
CA GLY A 98 -39.84 8.05 28.42
C GLY A 98 -39.58 8.46 26.96
N GLY A 99 -39.81 7.59 25.98
CA GLY A 99 -39.62 7.89 24.55
C GLY A 99 -40.94 8.16 23.81
N ASN A 100 -40.92 9.10 22.87
CA ASN A 100 -42.07 9.41 22.00
C ASN A 100 -42.54 8.16 21.25
N TYR A 101 -43.75 7.68 21.58
CA TYR A 101 -44.38 6.54 20.92
C TYR A 101 -44.79 6.89 19.49
N LEU A 102 -44.28 6.16 18.50
CA LEU A 102 -44.88 6.08 17.17
C LEU A 102 -45.80 4.84 17.14
N TYR A 103 -47.06 5.09 16.82
CA TYR A 103 -48.20 4.19 16.98
C TYR A 103 -48.02 2.84 16.27
N CYS A 104 -48.22 1.73 16.99
CA CYS A 104 -48.28 0.38 16.42
C CYS A 104 -49.76 -0.05 16.32
N TRP A 105 -50.25 -0.28 15.10
CA TRP A 105 -51.64 -0.63 14.76
C TRP A 105 -52.19 -1.86 15.52
N ARG A 106 -51.34 -2.67 16.16
CA ARG A 106 -51.79 -3.87 16.89
C ARG A 106 -52.11 -3.65 18.38
N HIS A 107 -51.94 -2.43 18.90
CA HIS A 107 -52.53 -2.05 20.19
C HIS A 107 -53.97 -1.61 19.97
N GLY A 108 -54.87 -2.60 19.91
CA GLY A 108 -56.31 -2.37 19.93
C GLY A 108 -56.72 -1.67 21.23
N GLY A 109 -57.48 -0.58 21.08
CA GLY A 109 -58.39 -0.03 22.08
C GLY A 109 -57.84 0.15 23.50
N GLN A 110 -57.13 1.24 23.75
CA GLN A 110 -57.20 1.87 25.07
C GLN A 110 -57.94 3.19 24.94
N ALA A 111 -59.08 3.27 25.63
CA ALA A 111 -60.01 4.37 25.60
C ALA A 111 -59.32 5.68 26.00
N ALA A 112 -59.71 6.76 25.33
CA ALA A 112 -59.34 8.12 25.70
C ALA A 112 -59.70 8.34 27.18
N HIS A 113 -58.69 8.61 28.01
CA HIS A 113 -58.93 9.06 29.38
C HIS A 113 -59.78 10.32 29.34
N ALA A 114 -60.92 10.24 30.00
CA ALA A 114 -61.91 11.30 30.09
C ALA A 114 -61.28 12.59 30.62
N ASN A 115 -61.64 13.67 29.95
CA ASN A 115 -61.25 15.04 30.22
C ASN A 115 -61.86 15.47 31.57
N ILE A 116 -61.12 15.29 32.67
CA ILE A 116 -61.51 15.79 33.99
C ILE A 116 -61.31 17.31 33.99
N GLY A 117 -62.39 18.03 34.27
CA GLY A 117 -62.48 19.49 34.19
C GLY A 117 -61.34 20.21 34.89
N ALA A 118 -60.60 21.02 34.12
CA ALA A 118 -59.58 21.91 34.62
C ALA A 118 -60.22 23.12 35.30
N ALA A 119 -60.14 23.16 36.63
CA ALA A 119 -60.32 24.38 37.39
C ALA A 119 -59.23 25.41 36.99
N PRO A 120 -59.53 26.72 37.00
CA PRO A 120 -58.54 27.77 36.73
C PRO A 120 -57.54 27.86 37.89
N GLY A 121 -56.48 27.06 37.78
CA GLY A 121 -55.34 27.10 38.70
C GLY A 121 -54.50 28.37 38.51
N PRO A 122 -53.84 28.85 39.56
CA PRO A 122 -53.08 30.11 39.56
C PRO A 122 -52.01 30.09 38.47
N GLU A 123 -51.89 31.19 37.71
CA GLU A 123 -50.87 31.33 36.67
C GLU A 123 -49.47 31.11 37.25
N PRO A 124 -48.74 30.07 36.80
CA PRO A 124 -47.46 29.77 37.41
C PRO A 124 -46.37 30.68 36.84
N PRO A 125 -45.50 31.27 37.68
CA PRO A 125 -44.32 32.05 37.25
C PRO A 125 -43.29 31.24 36.43
N GLN A 126 -43.54 29.95 36.19
CA GLN A 126 -42.67 29.05 35.43
C GLN A 126 -42.74 29.24 33.91
N ARG A 127 -43.78 29.88 33.36
CA ARG A 127 -43.90 30.10 31.91
C ARG A 127 -42.79 30.98 31.33
N ALA A 128 -42.31 31.96 32.10
CA ALA A 128 -41.21 32.82 31.69
C ALA A 128 -39.87 32.04 31.59
N VAL A 129 -39.55 31.24 32.60
CA VAL A 129 -38.35 30.41 32.65
C VAL A 129 -38.32 29.37 31.52
N VAL A 130 -39.47 28.76 31.21
CA VAL A 130 -39.58 27.81 30.08
C VAL A 130 -39.36 28.51 28.74
N ARG A 131 -39.90 29.72 28.54
CA ARG A 131 -39.66 30.51 27.32
C ARG A 131 -38.18 30.87 27.15
N GLU A 132 -37.51 31.23 28.23
CA GLU A 132 -36.08 31.57 28.20
C GLU A 132 -35.21 30.36 27.87
N ARG A 133 -35.41 29.21 28.53
CA ARG A 133 -34.72 27.96 28.20
C ARG A 133 -34.97 27.52 26.76
N MET A 134 -36.19 27.69 26.25
CA MET A 134 -36.50 27.38 24.86
C MET A 134 -35.76 28.31 23.87
N ARG A 135 -35.59 29.60 24.21
CA ARG A 135 -34.79 30.54 23.40
C ARG A 135 -33.32 30.14 23.39
N GLU A 136 -32.77 29.78 24.55
CA GLU A 136 -31.38 29.32 24.67
C GLU A 136 -31.14 28.02 23.90
N PHE A 137 -32.04 27.05 24.02
CA PHE A 137 -31.99 25.81 23.25
C PHE A 137 -32.01 26.07 21.74
N ASN A 138 -32.90 26.96 21.27
CA ASN A 138 -32.95 27.33 19.86
C ASN A 138 -31.68 28.06 19.39
N ARG A 139 -31.04 28.86 20.24
CA ARG A 139 -29.74 29.49 19.96
C ARG A 139 -28.66 28.42 19.77
N LEU A 140 -28.52 27.51 20.72
CA LEU A 140 -27.54 26.42 20.65
C LEU A 140 -27.78 25.49 19.46
N LYS A 141 -29.04 25.23 19.11
CA LYS A 141 -29.40 24.46 17.92
C LYS A 141 -28.91 25.14 16.64
N ARG A 142 -29.16 26.45 16.49
CA ARG A 142 -28.67 27.23 15.33
C ARG A 142 -27.14 27.26 15.27
N GLU A 143 -26.47 27.45 16.41
CA GLU A 143 -25.00 27.40 16.46
C GLU A 143 -24.46 26.02 16.05
N SER A 144 -25.10 24.94 16.49
CA SER A 144 -24.73 23.58 16.08
C SER A 144 -24.98 23.33 14.59
N GLU A 145 -26.05 23.89 14.03
CA GLU A 145 -26.35 23.80 12.59
C GLU A 145 -25.31 24.55 11.76
N VAL A 146 -24.91 25.76 12.18
CA VAL A 146 -23.85 26.56 11.55
C VAL A 146 -22.50 25.85 11.62
N ARG A 147 -22.08 25.35 12.79
CA ARG A 147 -20.84 24.57 12.92
C ARG A 147 -20.86 23.31 12.04
N GLY A 148 -22.03 22.68 11.92
CA GLY A 148 -22.22 21.53 11.03
C GLY A 148 -22.13 21.89 9.54
N GLN A 149 -22.59 23.09 9.14
CA GLN A 149 -22.41 23.61 7.78
C GLN A 149 -20.94 23.94 7.50
N ASP A 150 -20.27 24.67 8.39
CA ASP A 150 -18.86 25.01 8.24
C ASP A 150 -17.98 23.76 8.12
N ALA A 151 -18.23 22.73 8.93
CA ALA A 151 -17.50 21.46 8.85
C ALA A 151 -17.71 20.75 7.49
N ARG A 152 -18.93 20.76 6.94
CA ARG A 152 -19.23 20.20 5.61
C ARG A 152 -18.53 20.98 4.50
N ASP A 153 -18.52 22.31 4.60
CA ASP A 153 -17.86 23.18 3.62
C ASP A 153 -16.33 23.03 3.67
N GLN A 154 -15.75 22.92 4.85
CA GLN A 154 -14.32 22.66 5.02
C GLN A 154 -13.93 21.30 4.42
N TRP A 155 -14.74 20.26 4.66
CA TRP A 155 -14.54 18.95 4.08
C TRP A 155 -14.67 18.98 2.55
N ALA A 156 -15.67 19.66 1.99
CA ALA A 156 -15.85 19.81 0.55
C ALA A 156 -14.65 20.51 -0.11
N ARG A 157 -14.11 21.57 0.51
CA ARG A 157 -12.89 22.25 0.03
C ARG A 157 -11.65 21.37 0.11
N GLN A 158 -11.53 20.56 1.16
CA GLN A 158 -10.40 19.63 1.32
C GLN A 158 -10.47 18.51 0.26
N GLU A 159 -11.66 17.98 0.00
CA GLU A 159 -11.89 16.98 -1.03
C GLU A 159 -11.61 17.54 -2.43
N GLN A 160 -12.03 18.77 -2.71
CA GLN A 160 -11.73 19.45 -3.96
C GLN A 160 -10.23 19.63 -4.17
N ARG A 161 -9.48 20.09 -3.16
CA ARG A 161 -8.02 20.20 -3.21
C ARG A 161 -7.35 18.84 -3.45
N ARG A 162 -7.84 17.78 -2.81
CA ARG A 162 -7.32 16.42 -3.02
C ARG A 162 -7.49 15.96 -4.47
N ARG A 163 -8.67 16.21 -5.07
CA ARG A 163 -8.95 15.88 -6.47
C ARG A 163 -8.11 16.69 -7.45
N GLU A 164 -7.86 17.97 -7.15
CA GLU A 164 -6.99 18.83 -7.95
C GLU A 164 -5.53 18.33 -7.92
N GLN A 165 -5.02 18.00 -6.73
CA GLN A 165 -3.69 17.40 -6.57
C GLN A 165 -3.56 16.05 -7.28
N GLU A 166 -4.62 15.24 -7.28
CA GLU A 166 -4.64 13.95 -7.99
C GLU A 166 -4.61 14.14 -9.51
N ARG A 167 -5.36 15.12 -10.04
CA ARG A 167 -5.32 15.50 -11.46
C ARG A 167 -3.95 16.03 -11.87
N GLU A 168 -3.35 16.91 -11.07
CA GLU A 168 -2.02 17.45 -11.36
C GLU A 168 -0.95 16.34 -11.35
N ARG A 169 -1.05 15.37 -10.43
CA ARG A 169 -0.15 14.19 -10.42
C ARG A 169 -0.35 13.33 -11.66
N ALA A 170 -1.59 13.08 -12.07
CA ALA A 170 -1.89 12.30 -13.27
C ALA A 170 -1.36 12.99 -14.54
N GLU A 171 -1.53 14.30 -14.67
CA GLU A 171 -1.00 15.10 -15.79
C GLU A 171 0.53 15.07 -15.84
N ARG A 172 1.21 15.21 -14.69
CA ARG A 172 2.67 15.09 -14.60
C ARG A 172 3.16 13.70 -15.00
N GLU A 173 2.48 12.64 -14.56
CA GLU A 173 2.83 11.27 -14.93
C GLU A 173 2.62 11.01 -16.43
N GLU A 174 1.54 11.52 -17.02
CA GLU A 174 1.28 11.42 -18.46
C GLU A 174 2.35 12.18 -19.27
N GLN A 175 2.73 13.38 -18.83
CA GLN A 175 3.79 14.16 -19.44
C GLN A 175 5.15 13.43 -19.37
N GLU A 176 5.47 12.80 -18.25
CA GLU A 176 6.69 11.99 -18.09
C GLU A 176 6.68 10.76 -19.01
N ARG A 177 5.55 10.05 -19.10
CA ARG A 177 5.36 8.93 -20.03
C ARG A 177 5.52 9.38 -21.48
N GLN A 178 5.02 10.56 -21.84
CA GLN A 178 5.18 11.11 -23.19
C GLN A 178 6.65 11.43 -23.49
N ARG A 179 7.35 12.12 -22.57
CA ARG A 179 8.79 12.40 -22.71
C ARG A 179 9.62 11.12 -22.85
N ALA A 180 9.30 10.09 -22.07
CA ALA A 180 9.97 8.79 -22.16
C ALA A 180 9.76 8.11 -23.52
N ARG A 181 8.54 8.19 -24.09
CA ARG A 181 8.26 7.68 -25.45
C ARG A 181 9.02 8.44 -26.53
N GLU A 182 9.06 9.77 -26.43
CA GLU A 182 9.81 10.62 -27.35
C GLU A 182 11.32 10.36 -27.27
N GLU A 183 11.87 10.21 -26.06
CA GLU A 183 13.28 9.86 -25.87
C GLU A 183 13.59 8.47 -26.44
N GLN A 184 12.72 7.49 -26.21
CA GLN A 184 12.88 6.15 -26.77
C GLN A 184 12.85 6.17 -28.30
N GLN A 185 11.95 6.94 -28.91
CA GLN A 185 11.92 7.14 -30.36
C GLN A 185 13.19 7.84 -30.87
N ARG A 186 13.68 8.87 -30.17
CA ARG A 186 14.93 9.56 -30.52
C ARG A 186 16.13 8.62 -30.46
N ARG A 187 16.24 7.80 -29.41
CA ARG A 187 17.29 6.77 -29.27
C ARG A 187 17.20 5.72 -30.37
N ARG A 188 15.98 5.31 -30.75
CA ARG A 188 15.77 4.37 -31.85
C ARG A 188 16.21 4.94 -33.19
N ARG A 189 15.82 6.18 -33.51
CA ARG A 189 16.26 6.86 -34.74
C ARG A 189 17.77 7.04 -34.80
N ALA A 190 18.39 7.42 -33.69
CA ALA A 190 19.85 7.55 -33.61
C ALA A 190 20.56 6.20 -33.85
N ARG A 191 20.04 5.09 -33.31
CA ARG A 191 20.56 3.75 -33.60
C ARG A 191 20.40 3.35 -35.06
N GLU A 192 19.23 3.57 -35.64
CA GLU A 192 18.96 3.26 -37.05
C GLU A 192 19.81 4.13 -38.00
N GLU A 193 20.12 5.38 -37.62
CA GLU A 193 21.04 6.25 -38.36
C GLU A 193 22.49 5.79 -38.23
N GLN A 194 22.93 5.42 -37.03
CA GLN A 194 24.26 4.86 -36.80
C GLN A 194 24.45 3.54 -37.58
N GLU A 195 23.47 2.63 -37.55
CA GLU A 195 23.51 1.37 -38.30
C GLU A 195 23.59 1.63 -39.82
N ARG A 196 22.86 2.63 -40.34
CA ARG A 196 22.97 3.05 -41.74
C ARG A 196 24.36 3.60 -42.07
N GLN A 197 24.94 4.44 -41.22
CA GLN A 197 26.30 4.95 -41.42
C GLN A 197 27.33 3.82 -41.40
N GLU A 198 27.23 2.89 -40.45
CA GLU A 198 28.12 1.71 -40.38
C GLU A 198 27.94 0.77 -41.59
N GLU A 199 26.73 0.65 -42.14
CA GLU A 199 26.48 -0.10 -43.38
C GLU A 199 27.05 0.60 -44.61
N GLU A 200 26.89 1.93 -44.72
CA GLU A 200 27.49 2.73 -45.79
C GLU A 200 29.02 2.69 -45.74
N GLU A 201 29.62 2.84 -44.56
CA GLU A 201 31.07 2.70 -44.36
C GLU A 201 31.56 1.30 -44.73
N ARG A 202 30.84 0.24 -44.32
CA ARG A 202 31.17 -1.13 -44.73
C ARG A 202 31.06 -1.32 -46.24
N ALA A 203 30.02 -0.78 -46.87
CA ALA A 203 29.85 -0.84 -48.32
C ALA A 203 30.95 -0.05 -49.06
N GLN A 204 31.34 1.12 -48.57
CA GLN A 204 32.46 1.90 -49.10
C GLN A 204 33.79 1.17 -48.92
N GLN A 205 34.03 0.60 -47.74
CA GLN A 205 35.23 -0.18 -47.47
C GLN A 205 35.30 -1.44 -48.32
N GLU A 206 34.17 -2.11 -48.57
CA GLU A 206 34.09 -3.25 -49.47
C GLU A 206 34.34 -2.84 -50.93
N ARG A 207 33.76 -1.72 -51.39
CA ARG A 207 34.06 -1.15 -52.72
C ARG A 207 35.54 -0.83 -52.86
N PHE A 208 36.13 -0.17 -51.87
CA PHE A 208 37.55 0.14 -51.85
C PHE A 208 38.40 -1.14 -51.85
N ARG A 209 38.03 -2.17 -51.09
CA ARG A 209 38.70 -3.48 -51.12
C ARG A 209 38.60 -4.12 -52.49
N ARG A 210 37.43 -4.11 -53.14
CA ARG A 210 37.24 -4.65 -54.50
C ARG A 210 38.07 -3.90 -55.53
N GLU A 211 38.11 -2.57 -55.46
CA GLU A 211 38.96 -1.74 -56.34
C GLU A 211 40.44 -1.99 -56.09
N ASN A 212 40.86 -2.09 -54.83
CA ASN A 212 42.24 -2.37 -54.46
C ASN A 212 42.64 -3.79 -54.89
N ASP A 213 41.81 -4.80 -54.67
CA ASP A 213 42.02 -6.18 -55.14
C ASP A 213 42.09 -6.24 -56.67
N TRP A 214 41.22 -5.49 -57.36
CA TRP A 214 41.27 -5.35 -58.82
C TRP A 214 42.59 -4.71 -59.26
N GLN A 215 42.99 -3.59 -58.65
CA GLN A 215 44.27 -2.93 -58.92
C GLN A 215 45.46 -3.84 -58.61
N TRP A 216 45.43 -4.58 -57.50
CA TRP A 216 46.45 -5.54 -57.11
C TRP A 216 46.55 -6.61 -58.19
N SER A 217 45.43 -7.23 -58.57
CA SER A 217 45.39 -8.27 -59.61
C SER A 217 45.95 -7.76 -60.94
N TYR A 218 45.65 -6.52 -61.32
CA TYR A 218 46.16 -5.85 -62.50
C TYR A 218 47.67 -5.53 -62.40
N GLN A 219 48.13 -5.09 -61.23
CA GLN A 219 49.54 -4.77 -60.97
C GLN A 219 50.41 -6.02 -60.79
N ARG A 220 49.83 -7.16 -60.40
CA ARG A 220 50.48 -8.49 -60.38
C ARG A 220 50.69 -9.03 -61.79
N GLN A 221 49.84 -8.64 -62.74
CA GLN A 221 50.02 -8.92 -64.16
C GLN A 221 51.05 -7.98 -64.80
N ARG A 222 51.34 -6.82 -64.20
CA ARG A 222 52.51 -6.01 -64.55
C ARG A 222 53.80 -6.69 -64.04
N PRO A 223 54.87 -6.76 -64.85
CA PRO A 223 56.17 -7.24 -64.39
C PRO A 223 56.63 -6.40 -63.19
N ARG A 224 56.71 -7.02 -62.00
CA ARG A 224 57.08 -6.33 -60.75
C ARG A 224 58.52 -5.80 -60.85
N PRO A 225 58.77 -4.49 -60.60
CA PRO A 225 60.11 -4.05 -60.24
C PRO A 225 60.47 -4.61 -58.86
N ARG A 226 61.61 -5.30 -58.78
CA ARG A 226 62.18 -5.88 -57.55
C ARG A 226 62.53 -4.75 -56.58
N ASN A 227 61.66 -4.46 -55.60
CA ASN A 227 62.10 -3.77 -54.39
C ASN A 227 61.36 -4.29 -53.14
N PRO A 228 61.84 -5.38 -52.51
CA PRO A 228 61.16 -6.09 -51.42
C PRO A 228 61.30 -5.48 -50.01
N GLY A 229 61.90 -4.30 -49.84
CA GLY A 229 62.35 -3.83 -48.51
C GLY A 229 61.37 -3.00 -47.66
N GLN A 230 60.39 -2.29 -48.24
CA GLN A 230 59.64 -1.25 -47.51
C GLN A 230 58.27 -1.70 -46.97
N GLY A 231 57.57 -2.63 -47.62
CA GLY A 231 56.23 -3.06 -47.20
C GLY A 231 56.19 -3.91 -45.92
N ALA A 232 57.28 -4.63 -45.61
CA ALA A 232 57.33 -5.47 -44.42
C ALA A 232 57.33 -4.66 -43.12
N ARG A 233 58.00 -3.49 -43.11
CA ARG A 233 58.10 -2.62 -41.92
C ARG A 233 56.77 -1.96 -41.57
N GLN A 234 56.00 -1.52 -42.57
CA GLN A 234 54.68 -0.91 -42.35
C GLN A 234 53.66 -1.93 -41.83
N ALA A 235 53.65 -3.14 -42.38
CA ALA A 235 52.76 -4.21 -41.92
C ALA A 235 53.08 -4.66 -40.47
N GLU A 236 54.36 -4.70 -40.10
CA GLU A 236 54.77 -5.01 -38.73
C GLU A 236 54.39 -3.90 -37.74
N GLU A 237 54.57 -2.63 -38.11
CA GLU A 237 54.16 -1.51 -37.28
C GLU A 237 52.64 -1.44 -37.08
N GLU A 238 51.86 -1.71 -38.13
CA GLU A 238 50.40 -1.74 -38.04
C GLU A 238 49.91 -2.90 -37.15
N ARG A 239 50.51 -4.09 -37.28
CA ARG A 239 50.21 -5.21 -36.36
C ARG A 239 50.56 -4.85 -34.92
N ARG A 240 51.67 -4.14 -34.68
CA ARG A 240 52.04 -3.68 -33.33
C ARG A 240 51.02 -2.69 -32.76
N ARG A 241 50.58 -1.73 -33.57
CA ARG A 241 49.54 -0.75 -33.18
C ARG A 241 48.20 -1.43 -32.88
N GLN A 242 47.79 -2.40 -33.69
CA GLN A 242 46.56 -3.17 -33.45
C GLN A 242 46.66 -3.97 -32.14
N GLN A 243 47.76 -4.69 -31.90
CA GLN A 243 47.97 -5.43 -30.66
C GLN A 243 47.98 -4.52 -29.42
N GLU A 244 48.63 -3.35 -29.53
CA GLU A 244 48.65 -2.38 -28.43
C GLU A 244 47.26 -1.81 -28.15
N ASN A 245 46.48 -1.47 -29.18
CA ASN A 245 45.12 -1.00 -29.03
C ASN A 245 44.21 -2.06 -28.40
N THR A 246 44.24 -3.31 -28.90
CA THR A 246 43.48 -4.41 -28.30
C THR A 246 43.86 -4.61 -26.83
N ARG A 247 45.15 -4.51 -26.49
CA ARG A 247 45.61 -4.63 -25.10
C ARG A 247 45.08 -3.49 -24.23
N ARG A 248 45.08 -2.25 -24.73
CA ARG A 248 44.54 -1.07 -24.03
C ARG A 248 43.04 -1.19 -23.81
N GLU A 249 42.28 -1.63 -24.82
CA GLU A 249 40.84 -1.85 -24.73
C GLU A 249 40.50 -2.94 -23.71
N GLN A 250 41.20 -4.08 -23.74
CA GLN A 250 41.02 -5.16 -22.77
C GLN A 250 41.34 -4.71 -21.34
N GLU A 251 42.41 -3.92 -21.16
CA GLU A 251 42.76 -3.39 -19.85
C GLU A 251 41.72 -2.40 -19.33
N GLN A 252 41.22 -1.50 -20.18
CA GLN A 252 40.14 -0.57 -19.83
C GLN A 252 38.84 -1.31 -19.48
N ALA A 253 38.47 -2.32 -20.27
CA ALA A 253 37.30 -3.16 -19.99
C ALA A 253 37.43 -3.86 -18.64
N ARG A 254 38.59 -4.47 -18.34
CA ARG A 254 38.86 -5.12 -17.06
C ARG A 254 38.82 -4.15 -15.88
N ARG A 255 39.34 -2.92 -16.04
CA ARG A 255 39.27 -1.88 -15.01
C ARG A 255 37.83 -1.44 -14.74
N ALA A 256 37.05 -1.22 -15.80
CA ALA A 256 35.64 -0.85 -15.70
C ALA A 256 34.79 -1.96 -15.05
N GLU A 257 35.06 -3.23 -15.39
CA GLU A 257 34.40 -4.37 -14.77
C GLU A 257 34.76 -4.50 -13.29
N ALA A 258 36.04 -4.39 -12.93
CA ALA A 258 36.49 -4.42 -11.55
C ALA A 258 35.88 -3.28 -10.71
N GLU A 259 35.72 -2.09 -11.30
CA GLU A 259 35.04 -0.97 -10.64
C GLU A 259 33.55 -1.25 -10.42
N ARG A 260 32.85 -1.81 -11.43
CA ARG A 260 31.45 -2.22 -11.30
C ARG A 260 31.26 -3.26 -10.19
N GLN A 261 32.13 -4.27 -10.16
CA GLN A 261 32.10 -5.30 -9.11
C GLN A 261 32.33 -4.70 -7.72
N ARG A 262 33.25 -3.74 -7.57
CA ARG A 262 33.49 -3.05 -6.29
C ARG A 262 32.28 -2.23 -5.85
N ARG A 263 31.64 -1.50 -6.77
CA ARG A 263 30.42 -0.72 -6.47
C ARG A 263 29.29 -1.64 -6.03
N GLN A 264 29.06 -2.73 -6.78
CA GLN A 264 28.04 -3.71 -6.45
C GLN A 264 28.29 -4.38 -5.09
N ALA A 265 29.53 -4.79 -4.80
CA ALA A 265 29.89 -5.36 -3.50
C ALA A 265 29.64 -4.37 -2.34
N THR A 266 29.91 -3.09 -2.55
CA THR A 266 29.65 -2.04 -1.54
C THR A 266 28.15 -1.83 -1.33
N GLU A 267 27.37 -1.81 -2.41
CA GLU A 267 25.90 -1.69 -2.34
C GLU A 267 25.24 -2.91 -1.68
N ASP A 268 25.74 -4.11 -1.96
CA ASP A 268 25.28 -5.35 -1.33
C ASP A 268 25.61 -5.36 0.17
N GLN A 269 26.81 -4.92 0.54
CA GLN A 269 27.22 -4.78 1.94
C GLN A 269 26.35 -3.77 2.69
N ASP A 270 26.07 -2.59 2.11
CA ASP A 270 25.17 -1.59 2.71
C ASP A 270 23.74 -2.14 2.86
N THR A 271 23.25 -2.84 1.84
CA THR A 271 21.92 -3.47 1.86
C THR A 271 21.81 -4.51 2.97
N GLN A 272 22.80 -5.40 3.11
CA GLN A 272 22.83 -6.39 4.17
C GLN A 272 22.96 -5.75 5.56
N PHE A 273 23.78 -4.70 5.68
CA PHE A 273 23.94 -3.98 6.94
C PHE A 273 22.63 -3.34 7.38
N ARG A 274 21.90 -2.67 6.48
CA ARG A 274 20.57 -2.11 6.75
C ARG A 274 19.55 -3.18 7.13
N ALA A 275 19.56 -4.32 6.45
CA ALA A 275 18.68 -5.45 6.78
C ALA A 275 18.90 -5.92 8.22
N ARG A 276 20.17 -6.08 8.63
CA ARG A 276 20.55 -6.45 10.00
C ARG A 276 20.13 -5.39 11.03
N CYS A 277 20.29 -4.10 10.71
CA CYS A 277 19.82 -3.01 11.57
C CYS A 277 18.31 -3.04 11.77
N LEU A 278 17.53 -3.25 10.70
CA LEU A 278 16.07 -3.39 10.78
C LEU A 278 15.67 -4.60 11.61
N GLN A 279 16.29 -5.76 11.39
CA GLN A 279 16.01 -6.97 12.17
C GLN A 279 16.28 -6.75 13.66
N ARG A 280 17.43 -6.16 14.00
CA ARG A 280 17.79 -5.82 15.39
C ARG A 280 16.79 -4.84 16.00
N TYR A 281 16.37 -3.81 15.26
CA TYR A 281 15.35 -2.87 15.72
C TYR A 281 14.04 -3.58 16.07
N LEU A 282 13.58 -4.51 15.22
CA LEU A 282 12.35 -5.26 15.47
C LEU A 282 12.48 -6.21 16.67
N GLN A 283 13.63 -6.87 16.83
CA GLN A 283 13.92 -7.70 18.00
C GLN A 283 13.93 -6.85 19.29
N ASN A 284 14.60 -5.69 19.27
CA ASN A 284 14.61 -4.77 20.40
C ASN A 284 13.21 -4.25 20.72
N CYS A 285 12.36 -4.02 19.71
CA CYS A 285 10.97 -3.63 19.93
C CYS A 285 10.20 -4.71 20.70
N GLU A 286 10.35 -5.97 20.33
CA GLU A 286 9.70 -7.10 20.99
C GLU A 286 10.16 -7.23 22.45
N VAL A 287 11.48 -7.19 22.69
CA VAL A 287 12.04 -7.21 24.05
C VAL A 287 11.53 -6.03 24.88
N PHE A 288 11.56 -4.82 24.31
CA PHE A 288 11.12 -3.59 24.99
C PHE A 288 9.63 -3.61 25.35
N ASP A 289 8.77 -4.11 24.48
CA ASP A 289 7.33 -4.18 24.75
C ASP A 289 6.96 -5.27 25.75
N ASN A 290 7.74 -6.35 25.84
CA ASN A 290 7.53 -7.43 26.81
C ASN A 290 8.19 -7.16 28.17
N THR A 291 9.06 -6.15 28.27
CA THR A 291 9.81 -5.86 29.50
C THR A 291 8.99 -4.97 30.46
N VAL A 292 8.81 -5.44 31.69
CA VAL A 292 8.24 -4.64 32.78
C VAL A 292 9.36 -3.86 33.48
N PHE A 293 9.49 -2.59 33.13
CA PHE A 293 10.48 -1.69 33.72
C PHE A 293 10.13 -1.34 35.16
N SER A 294 11.09 -1.48 36.07
CA SER A 294 10.92 -1.22 37.50
C SER A 294 12.25 -0.81 38.14
N SER A 295 12.25 -0.43 39.42
CA SER A 295 13.51 -0.14 40.13
C SER A 295 14.44 -1.36 40.23
N LYS A 296 13.88 -2.58 40.19
CA LYS A 296 14.63 -3.85 40.20
C LYS A 296 15.14 -4.23 38.80
N ASN A 297 14.43 -3.82 37.76
CA ASN A 297 14.81 -4.01 36.36
C ASN A 297 14.87 -2.64 35.67
N PRO A 298 15.92 -1.85 35.96
CA PRO A 298 16.03 -0.49 35.44
C PRO A 298 16.16 -0.51 33.92
N ASN A 299 15.46 0.40 33.25
CA ASN A 299 15.69 0.62 31.84
C ASN A 299 17.11 1.18 31.61
N SER A 300 17.67 0.92 30.44
CA SER A 300 18.96 1.45 30.01
C SER A 300 18.86 1.97 28.58
N PHE A 301 19.79 2.84 28.18
CA PHE A 301 19.78 3.44 26.85
C PHE A 301 19.79 2.39 25.73
N SER A 302 20.51 1.27 25.92
CA SER A 302 20.64 0.19 24.92
C SER A 302 19.39 -0.67 24.76
N LEU A 303 18.49 -0.69 25.75
CA LEU A 303 17.23 -1.44 25.71
C LEU A 303 16.13 -0.73 24.93
N VAL A 304 16.24 0.59 24.75
CA VAL A 304 15.28 1.35 23.95
C VAL A 304 15.50 1.02 22.47
N PRO A 305 14.45 0.66 21.71
CA PRO A 305 14.57 0.28 20.31
C PRO A 305 14.75 1.52 19.43
N TRP A 306 15.95 2.08 19.35
CA TRP A 306 16.21 3.27 18.55
C TRP A 306 16.13 2.97 17.04
N PRO A 307 15.31 3.70 16.26
CA PRO A 307 15.20 3.52 14.82
C PRO A 307 16.32 4.27 14.09
N VAL A 308 17.56 3.82 14.27
CA VAL A 308 18.75 4.43 13.63
C VAL A 308 19.65 3.37 13.02
N ILE A 309 20.42 3.77 12.00
CA ILE A 309 21.51 2.97 11.44
C ILE A 309 22.80 3.41 12.16
N PRO A 310 23.33 2.64 13.12
CA PRO A 310 24.51 3.05 13.88
C PRO A 310 25.75 3.09 12.98
N ARG A 311 26.71 3.97 13.30
CA ARG A 311 28.00 4.01 12.59
C ARG A 311 28.86 2.77 12.83
N VAL A 312 28.74 2.18 14.02
CA VAL A 312 29.48 0.99 14.44
C VAL A 312 28.48 -0.13 14.73
N GLU A 313 28.73 -1.31 14.19
CA GLU A 313 27.85 -2.46 14.39
C GLU A 313 27.80 -2.85 15.88
N GLY A 314 26.59 -3.05 16.42
CA GLY A 314 26.37 -3.53 17.79
C GLY A 314 26.09 -2.46 18.86
N ALA A 315 26.55 -1.22 18.69
CA ALA A 315 26.34 -0.16 19.69
C ALA A 315 25.58 1.04 19.10
N VAL A 316 24.55 1.50 19.79
CA VAL A 316 23.88 2.78 19.50
C VAL A 316 24.27 3.73 20.61
N SER A 317 24.89 4.85 20.26
CA SER A 317 25.22 5.92 21.19
C SER A 317 24.17 7.04 21.13
N PRO A 318 24.05 7.87 22.18
CA PRO A 318 23.18 9.05 22.14
C PRO A 318 23.43 9.97 20.93
N GLY A 319 24.71 10.11 20.53
CA GLY A 319 25.09 10.92 19.37
C GLY A 319 24.68 10.36 18.01
N ASP A 320 24.27 9.09 17.94
CA ASP A 320 23.72 8.50 16.72
C ASP A 320 22.24 8.86 16.51
N ILE A 321 21.55 9.37 17.55
CA ILE A 321 20.14 9.73 17.50
C ILE A 321 19.99 11.16 16.98
N THR A 322 20.19 11.32 15.67
CA THR A 322 19.95 12.58 14.96
C THR A 322 18.72 12.46 14.05
N PRO A 323 18.03 13.57 13.73
CA PRO A 323 16.90 13.54 12.80
C PRO A 323 17.25 12.87 11.46
N GLU A 324 18.45 13.12 10.95
CA GLU A 324 18.91 12.58 9.66
C GLU A 324 19.06 11.06 9.71
N ASN A 325 19.58 10.51 10.82
CA ASN A 325 19.74 9.07 10.98
C ASN A 325 18.39 8.36 11.16
N VAL A 326 17.45 8.99 11.87
CA VAL A 326 16.08 8.48 12.01
C VAL A 326 15.35 8.49 10.67
N CYS A 327 15.44 9.59 9.92
CA CYS A 327 14.93 9.68 8.54
C CYS A 327 15.56 8.63 7.62
N ARG A 328 16.88 8.46 7.67
CA ARG A 328 17.60 7.45 6.86
C ARG A 328 17.19 6.02 7.20
N PHE A 329 16.87 5.74 8.46
CA PHE A 329 16.37 4.44 8.88
C PHE A 329 14.98 4.15 8.30
N PHE A 330 14.09 5.16 8.29
CA PHE A 330 12.74 5.05 7.72
C PHE A 330 12.63 5.37 6.24
N ASP A 331 13.74 5.64 5.55
CA ASP A 331 13.75 5.88 4.12
C ASP A 331 13.03 4.72 3.41
N SER A 332 11.89 5.05 2.81
CA SER A 332 10.98 4.07 2.22
C SER A 332 11.66 3.24 1.15
N SER A 333 12.70 3.76 0.47
CA SER A 333 13.47 3.01 -0.52
C SER A 333 14.23 1.85 0.11
N ALA A 334 14.78 2.03 1.31
CA ALA A 334 15.49 1.00 2.05
C ALA A 334 14.52 -0.03 2.65
N LEU A 335 13.42 0.43 3.26
CA LEU A 335 12.44 -0.48 3.86
C LEU A 335 11.68 -1.32 2.83
N ARG A 336 11.35 -0.75 1.66
CA ARG A 336 10.64 -1.45 0.58
C ARG A 336 11.43 -2.62 -0.01
N ARG A 337 12.76 -2.65 0.16
CA ARG A 337 13.57 -3.81 -0.24
C ARG A 337 13.31 -5.04 0.63
N PHE A 338 12.86 -4.86 1.87
CA PHE A 338 12.72 -5.95 2.85
C PHE A 338 11.29 -6.20 3.30
N LYS A 339 10.40 -5.21 3.13
CA LYS A 339 9.05 -5.22 3.68
C LYS A 339 8.03 -4.72 2.66
N THR A 340 6.84 -5.30 2.72
CA THR A 340 5.68 -4.84 1.96
C THR A 340 5.20 -3.48 2.46
N ALA A 341 4.50 -2.71 1.62
CA ALA A 341 3.96 -1.41 2.01
C ALA A 341 3.06 -1.48 3.26
N ARG A 342 2.32 -2.57 3.43
CA ARG A 342 1.48 -2.81 4.62
C ARG A 342 2.31 -3.06 5.87
N GLU A 343 3.38 -3.86 5.78
CA GLU A 343 4.27 -4.08 6.93
C GLU A 343 4.99 -2.79 7.33
N ILE A 344 5.40 -1.96 6.36
CA ILE A 344 6.01 -0.66 6.62
C ILE A 344 5.03 0.25 7.38
N ASP A 345 3.77 0.34 6.96
CA ASP A 345 2.73 1.09 7.66
C ASP A 345 2.53 0.60 9.11
N ILE A 346 2.52 -0.72 9.32
CA ILE A 346 2.43 -1.32 10.66
C ILE A 346 3.65 -0.95 11.51
N ILE A 347 4.87 -1.04 10.94
CA ILE A 347 6.11 -0.68 11.64
C ILE A 347 6.05 0.79 12.05
N LEU A 348 5.72 1.71 11.14
CA LEU A 348 5.63 3.15 11.42
C LEU A 348 4.60 3.46 12.50
N LYS A 349 3.39 2.89 12.42
CA LYS A 349 2.34 3.06 13.44
C LYS A 349 2.79 2.55 14.80
N ASN A 350 3.44 1.39 14.85
CA ASN A 350 3.94 0.82 16.08
C ASN A 350 5.10 1.65 16.66
N THR A 351 6.01 2.15 15.82
CA THR A 351 7.07 3.08 16.22
C THR A 351 6.46 4.34 16.85
N ALA A 352 5.51 4.99 16.17
CA ALA A 352 4.87 6.21 16.67
C ALA A 352 4.16 5.98 18.02
N ARG A 353 3.51 4.82 18.19
CA ARG A 353 2.90 4.44 19.48
C ARG A 353 3.93 4.18 20.56
N ARG A 354 5.06 3.54 20.22
CA ARG A 354 6.15 3.26 21.18
C ARG A 354 6.78 4.55 21.66
N PHE A 355 7.08 5.46 20.75
CA PHE A 355 7.70 6.75 21.03
C PHE A 355 6.69 7.83 21.40
N HIS A 356 5.51 7.48 21.91
CA HIS A 356 4.55 8.50 22.36
C HIS A 356 5.10 9.30 23.57
N PRO A 357 4.99 10.65 23.59
CA PRO A 357 5.53 11.48 24.67
C PRO A 357 5.09 11.06 26.09
N ASP A 358 3.84 10.61 26.22
CA ASP A 358 3.31 10.11 27.50
C ASP A 358 4.09 8.90 28.03
N ARG A 359 4.52 7.96 27.16
CA ARG A 359 5.27 6.75 27.60
C ARG A 359 6.65 7.09 28.14
N PHE A 360 7.25 8.18 27.65
CA PHE A 360 8.58 8.66 28.02
C PHE A 360 8.55 9.88 28.95
N SER A 361 7.41 10.17 29.57
CA SER A 361 7.34 11.22 30.59
C SER A 361 8.17 10.83 31.83
N PRO A 362 8.81 11.77 32.55
CA PRO A 362 9.70 11.47 33.68
C PRO A 362 9.09 10.59 34.78
N ASN A 363 7.77 10.67 34.95
CA ASN A 363 7.01 9.93 35.96
C ASN A 363 6.61 8.51 35.51
N ARG A 364 6.86 8.13 34.25
CA ARG A 364 6.51 6.79 33.74
C ARG A 364 7.64 5.78 34.01
N PRO A 365 7.31 4.47 34.11
CA PRO A 365 8.29 3.44 34.42
C PRO A 365 9.49 3.38 33.45
N VAL A 366 9.30 3.68 32.17
CA VAL A 366 10.37 3.62 31.16
C VAL A 366 11.52 4.57 31.47
N VAL A 367 11.22 5.82 31.85
CA VAL A 367 12.21 6.84 32.18
C VAL A 367 12.51 6.86 33.69
N GLY A 368 11.49 6.71 34.52
CA GLY A 368 11.60 6.71 35.97
C GLY A 368 12.41 5.53 36.54
N SER A 369 12.52 4.43 35.82
CA SER A 369 13.37 3.28 36.23
C SER A 369 14.86 3.48 35.95
N ILE A 370 15.24 4.45 35.11
CA ILE A 370 16.65 4.74 34.78
C ILE A 370 17.30 5.41 36.00
N ARG A 371 18.27 4.74 36.64
CA ARG A 371 18.91 5.22 37.88
C ARG A 371 19.87 6.38 37.63
N ASP A 372 20.65 6.30 36.56
CA ASP A 372 21.60 7.33 36.18
C ASP A 372 20.89 8.55 35.59
N LEU A 373 21.19 9.73 36.14
CA LEU A 373 20.59 10.99 35.72
C LEU A 373 21.09 11.43 34.33
N GLU A 374 22.34 11.13 33.97
CA GLU A 374 22.88 11.46 32.66
C GLU A 374 22.26 10.58 31.58
N ALA A 375 22.22 9.27 31.78
CA ALA A 375 21.51 8.35 30.89
C ALA A 375 20.02 8.72 30.76
N ARG A 376 19.38 9.16 31.85
CA ARG A 376 17.97 9.60 31.81
C ARG A 376 17.79 10.81 30.90
N ARG A 377 18.64 11.84 31.04
CA ARG A 377 18.62 13.03 30.16
C ARG A 377 18.85 12.63 28.71
N ALA A 378 19.86 11.80 28.45
CA ALA A 378 20.18 11.32 27.10
C ALA A 378 19.00 10.57 26.46
N VAL A 379 18.28 9.72 27.20
CA VAL A 379 17.06 9.06 26.70
C VAL A 379 15.96 10.06 26.39
N THR A 380 15.71 11.03 27.27
CA THR A 380 14.66 12.04 27.06
C THR A 380 14.94 12.91 25.83
N GLU A 381 16.17 13.38 25.66
CA GLU A 381 16.60 14.17 24.51
C GLU A 381 16.51 13.36 23.20
N ALA A 382 17.01 12.12 23.21
CA ALA A 382 16.95 11.23 22.06
C ALA A 382 15.50 10.90 21.64
N VAL A 383 14.60 10.71 22.60
CA VAL A 383 13.17 10.47 22.33
C VAL A 383 12.53 11.70 21.69
N ASP A 384 12.86 12.90 22.16
CA ASP A 384 12.34 14.15 21.58
C ASP A 384 12.75 14.30 20.10
N VAL A 385 13.99 13.93 19.75
CA VAL A 385 14.44 13.85 18.36
C VAL A 385 13.59 12.89 17.53
N VAL A 386 13.35 11.67 18.04
CA VAL A 386 12.56 10.65 17.32
C VAL A 386 11.10 11.05 17.17
N ILE A 387 10.51 11.76 18.15
CA ILE A 387 9.11 12.21 18.11
C ILE A 387 8.90 13.33 17.09
N LYS A 388 9.89 14.22 16.97
CA LYS A 388 9.83 15.38 16.08
C LYS A 388 10.13 15.03 14.62
N THR A 389 10.77 13.89 14.39
CA THR A 389 11.12 13.36 13.05
C THR A 389 9.98 12.51 12.51
#